data_AF-A0A976LDD8-F1
#
_entry.id   AF-A0A976LDD8-F1
#
_cell.length_a   1.000
_cell.length_b   1.000
_cell.length_c   1.000
_cell.angle_alpha   90.00
_cell.angle_beta   90.00
_cell.angle_gamma   90.00
#
_symmetry.space_group_name_H-M   'P 1'
#
loop_
_entity.id
_entity.type
_entity.pdbx_description
1 polymer ?
#
loop_
_entity_poly.entity_id
_entity_poly.type
_entity_poly.pdbx_seq_one_letter_code
_entity_poly.pdbx_strand_id
1 'polypeptide(L)'
;MLDGTTGLVLEQHLFSPTGERLASVRTTRHRFDPTSGSALPRLVEVSWPAAKIDFQLDLSTVTTNMPPPNEPGQLWQMPAYEGYRPVDLANENIESHMQAQPSSEPQR
;
A
#
# COMPACT_ATOMS: atom_id res chain seq x y z
N MET A 1 15.26 6.24 9.92
CA MET A 1 16.67 5.88 10.15
C MET A 1 17.10 4.89 9.09
N LEU A 2 18.29 5.08 8.51
CA LEU A 2 18.89 4.17 7.54
C LEU A 2 20.16 3.55 8.14
N ASP A 3 20.49 2.34 7.74
CA ASP A 3 21.81 1.75 7.95
C ASP A 3 22.84 2.48 7.07
N GLY A 4 23.91 2.98 7.68
CA GLY A 4 24.88 3.85 6.99
C GLY A 4 25.75 3.15 5.95
N THR A 5 25.80 1.81 5.95
CA THR A 5 26.63 1.02 5.04
C THR A 5 25.80 0.40 3.91
N THR A 6 24.65 -0.15 4.28
CA THR A 6 23.80 -0.93 3.38
C THR A 6 22.63 -0.13 2.79
N GLY A 7 22.31 1.03 3.37
CA GLY A 7 21.17 1.84 2.99
C GLY A 7 19.81 1.25 3.39
N LEU A 8 19.79 0.15 4.17
CA LEU A 8 18.55 -0.47 4.62
C LEU A 8 17.76 0.48 5.51
N VAL A 9 16.45 0.56 5.30
CA VAL A 9 15.56 1.26 6.23
C VAL A 9 15.54 0.47 7.54
N LEU A 10 15.91 1.11 8.65
CA LEU A 10 15.87 0.52 9.99
C LEU A 10 14.66 1.01 10.79
N GLU A 11 14.27 2.26 10.55
CA GLU A 11 13.11 2.87 11.19
C GLU A 11 12.44 3.88 10.27
N GLN A 12 11.13 3.99 10.40
CA GLN A 12 10.35 5.04 9.75
C GLN A 12 9.37 5.63 10.77
N HIS A 13 9.29 6.95 10.82
CA HIS A 13 8.51 7.67 11.81
C HIS A 13 7.54 8.58 11.07
N LEU A 14 6.29 8.60 11.50
CA LEU A 14 5.27 9.51 11.01
C LEU A 14 5.08 10.62 12.03
N PHE A 15 5.12 11.87 11.56
CA PHE A 15 4.95 13.04 12.40
C PHE A 15 3.72 13.85 11.96
N SER A 16 3.10 14.54 12.92
CA SER A 16 2.08 15.54 12.68
C SER A 16 2.72 16.80 12.06
N PRO A 17 1.91 17.73 11.52
CA PRO A 17 2.41 19.04 11.08
C PRO A 17 3.07 19.86 12.20
N THR A 18 2.70 19.59 13.46
CA THR A 18 3.29 20.24 14.65
C THR A 18 4.55 19.54 15.17
N GLY A 19 5.01 18.47 14.50
CA GLY A 19 6.23 17.72 14.85
C GLY A 19 6.03 16.63 15.91
N GLU A 20 4.79 16.34 16.33
CA GLU A 20 4.49 15.23 17.23
C GLU A 20 4.60 13.90 16.50
N ARG A 21 5.25 12.89 17.10
CA ARG A 21 5.33 11.55 16.50
C ARG A 21 4.00 10.82 16.65
N LEU A 22 3.33 10.58 15.53
CA LEU A 22 2.05 9.88 15.45
C LEU A 22 2.21 8.36 15.47
N ALA A 23 3.24 7.86 14.78
CA ALA A 23 3.55 6.44 14.71
C ALA A 23 5.03 6.21 14.43
N SER A 24 5.52 5.02 14.76
CA SER A 24 6.88 4.58 14.43
C SER A 24 6.88 3.12 14.00
N VAL A 25 7.77 2.81 13.07
CA VAL A 25 8.02 1.48 12.55
C VAL A 25 9.51 1.17 12.74
N ARG A 26 9.81 -0.05 13.17
CA ARG A 26 11.16 -0.61 13.18
C ARG A 26 11.20 -1.86 12.30
N THR A 27 12.25 -1.96 11.49
CA THR A 27 12.43 -3.03 10.51
C THR A 27 13.72 -3.79 10.84
N THR A 28 13.62 -5.11 10.95
CA THR A 28 14.77 -5.95 11.27
C THR A 28 14.74 -7.26 10.48
N ARG A 29 15.78 -8.08 10.69
CA ARG A 29 15.95 -9.39 10.04
C ARG A 29 15.93 -9.30 8.50
N HIS A 30 16.55 -8.26 7.96
CA HIS A 30 16.61 -8.06 6.51
C HIS A 30 17.21 -9.26 5.80
N ARG A 31 16.63 -9.63 4.65
CA ARG A 31 17.11 -10.69 3.77
C ARG A 31 17.27 -10.14 2.37
N PHE A 32 18.44 -10.43 1.79
CA PHE A 32 18.71 -10.16 0.40
C PHE A 32 18.05 -11.23 -0.47
N ASP A 33 17.25 -10.81 -1.44
CA ASP A 33 16.72 -11.66 -2.50
C ASP A 33 17.62 -11.51 -3.74
N PRO A 34 18.42 -12.53 -4.08
CA PRO A 34 19.32 -12.46 -5.23
C PRO A 34 18.59 -12.37 -6.57
N THR A 35 17.31 -12.80 -6.63
CA THR A 35 16.52 -12.80 -7.87
C THR A 35 16.15 -11.38 -8.27
N SER A 36 15.70 -10.58 -7.30
CA SER A 36 15.30 -9.18 -7.53
C SER A 36 16.40 -8.16 -7.20
N GLY A 37 17.47 -8.57 -6.52
CA GLY A 37 18.50 -7.67 -5.99
C GLY A 37 18.04 -6.82 -4.80
N SER A 38 16.82 -7.05 -4.28
CA SER A 38 16.25 -6.27 -3.18
C SER A 38 16.61 -6.87 -1.82
N ALA A 39 16.82 -6.01 -0.83
CA ALA A 39 16.94 -6.42 0.56
C ALA A 39 15.71 -5.97 1.35
N LEU A 40 14.95 -6.93 1.88
CA LEU A 40 13.63 -6.70 2.46
C LEU A 40 13.61 -7.12 3.93
N PRO A 41 12.92 -6.38 4.83
CA PRO A 41 12.78 -6.79 6.23
C PRO A 41 11.96 -8.08 6.32
N ARG A 42 12.23 -8.87 7.36
CA ARG A 42 11.41 -10.03 7.72
C ARG A 42 10.56 -9.79 8.95
N LEU A 43 10.94 -8.79 9.72
CA LEU A 43 10.24 -8.39 10.92
C LEU A 43 9.97 -6.89 10.85
N VAL A 44 8.69 -6.52 10.99
CA VAL A 44 8.23 -5.15 11.04
C VAL A 44 7.46 -4.94 12.34
N GLU A 45 7.96 -4.08 13.20
CA GLU A 45 7.33 -3.72 14.47
C GLU A 45 6.71 -2.33 14.31
N VAL A 46 5.41 -2.21 14.60
CA VAL A 46 4.65 -0.97 14.44
C VAL A 46 4.12 -0.54 15.80
N SER A 47 4.31 0.74 16.12
CA SER A 47 3.71 1.39 17.28
C SER A 47 2.90 2.61 16.84
N TRP A 48 1.62 2.65 17.23
CA TRP A 48 0.70 3.74 16.98
C TRP A 48 -0.06 4.08 18.27
N PRO A 49 0.49 4.99 19.10
CA PRO A 49 -0.02 5.27 20.43
C PRO A 49 -1.46 5.81 20.47
N ALA A 50 -1.82 6.73 19.58
CA ALA A 50 -3.15 7.34 19.55
C ALA A 50 -4.27 6.31 19.29
N ALA A 51 -3.97 5.29 18.49
CA ALA A 51 -4.88 4.18 18.23
C ALA A 51 -4.78 3.05 19.27
N LYS A 52 -3.81 3.12 20.20
CA LYS A 52 -3.45 2.05 21.14
C LYS A 52 -3.12 0.74 20.43
N ILE A 53 -2.43 0.85 19.30
CA ILE A 53 -2.07 -0.27 18.46
C ILE A 53 -0.55 -0.46 18.55
N ASP A 54 -0.14 -1.63 18.98
CA ASP A 54 1.23 -2.12 18.86
C ASP A 54 1.15 -3.54 18.29
N PHE A 55 1.84 -3.78 17.18
CA PHE A 55 1.82 -5.10 16.55
C PHE A 55 3.10 -5.38 15.77
N GLN A 56 3.24 -6.66 15.45
CA GLN A 56 4.39 -7.19 14.76
C GLN A 56 3.94 -7.96 13.52
N LEU A 57 4.58 -7.71 12.38
CA LEU A 57 4.44 -8.51 11.18
C LEU A 57 5.70 -9.36 11.02
N ASP A 58 5.54 -10.68 11.06
CA ASP A 58 6.55 -11.63 10.61
C ASP A 58 6.23 -12.01 9.16
N LEU A 59 7.06 -11.56 8.23
CA LEU A 59 6.89 -11.81 6.81
C LEU A 59 7.53 -13.14 6.48
N SER A 60 6.75 -14.15 6.07
CA SER A 60 7.22 -15.53 5.88
C SER A 60 7.71 -15.82 4.45
N THR A 61 7.01 -15.37 3.43
CA THR A 61 7.43 -15.51 2.02
C THR A 61 7.14 -14.21 1.31
N VAL A 62 8.18 -13.61 0.73
CA VAL A 62 8.06 -12.38 -0.04
C VAL A 62 8.59 -12.68 -1.43
N THR A 63 7.74 -12.54 -2.43
CA THR A 63 8.10 -12.68 -3.84
C THR A 63 8.08 -11.30 -4.48
N THR A 64 9.21 -10.89 -5.05
CA THR A 64 9.37 -9.58 -5.68
C THR A 64 9.28 -9.74 -7.19
N ASN A 65 8.50 -8.89 -7.86
CA ASN A 65 8.37 -8.85 -9.32
C ASN A 65 8.01 -10.20 -9.97
N MET A 66 7.21 -11.02 -9.27
CA MET A 66 6.67 -12.28 -9.80
C MET A 66 5.17 -12.12 -10.08
N PRO A 67 4.78 -11.60 -11.26
CA PRO A 67 3.38 -11.56 -11.65
C PRO A 67 2.82 -12.99 -11.83
N PRO A 68 1.52 -13.21 -11.64
CA PRO A 68 0.87 -14.48 -11.94
C PRO A 68 1.18 -14.94 -13.36
N PRO A 69 1.42 -16.24 -13.59
CA PRO A 69 1.57 -16.77 -14.94
C PRO A 69 0.35 -16.39 -15.79
N ASN A 70 0.61 -15.99 -17.03
CA ASN A 70 -0.36 -15.69 -18.10
C ASN A 70 -1.06 -14.33 -18.09
N GLU A 71 -1.12 -13.57 -16.99
CA GLU A 71 -1.91 -12.33 -16.95
C GLU A 71 -1.28 -11.21 -16.08
N PRO A 72 -0.05 -10.75 -16.40
CA PRO A 72 0.62 -9.70 -15.60
C PRO A 72 -0.17 -8.38 -15.53
N GLY A 73 -1.03 -8.11 -16.51
CA GLY A 73 -1.88 -6.92 -16.54
C GLY A 73 -3.09 -6.96 -15.61
N GLN A 74 -3.59 -8.15 -15.22
CA GLN A 74 -4.83 -8.24 -14.41
C GLN A 74 -4.69 -7.65 -13.01
N LEU A 75 -3.50 -7.70 -12.41
CA LEU A 75 -3.27 -7.18 -11.04
C LEU A 75 -3.63 -5.70 -10.91
N TRP A 76 -3.46 -4.92 -11.97
CA TRP A 76 -3.63 -3.46 -11.96
C TRP A 76 -4.60 -2.98 -13.04
N GLN A 77 -5.56 -3.82 -13.41
CA GLN A 77 -6.64 -3.42 -14.29
C GLN A 77 -7.75 -2.71 -13.52
N MET A 78 -8.30 -1.67 -14.13
CA MET A 78 -9.52 -1.05 -13.63
C MET A 78 -10.64 -2.11 -13.65
N PRO A 79 -11.27 -2.43 -12.50
CA PRO A 79 -12.35 -3.40 -12.48
C PRO A 79 -13.53 -2.89 -13.29
N ALA A 80 -14.12 -3.77 -14.11
CA ALA A 80 -15.35 -3.50 -14.84
C ALA A 80 -16.52 -4.12 -14.07
N TYR A 81 -17.41 -3.28 -13.55
CA TYR A 81 -18.64 -3.71 -12.89
C TYR A 81 -19.83 -3.52 -13.83
N GLU A 82 -20.77 -4.46 -13.80
CA GLU A 82 -22.03 -4.31 -14.52
C GLU A 82 -22.78 -3.06 -14.04
N GLY A 83 -23.28 -2.26 -15.00
CA GLY A 83 -23.96 -0.99 -14.72
C GLY A 83 -23.03 0.22 -14.50
N TYR A 84 -21.71 0.03 -14.41
CA TYR A 84 -20.75 1.12 -14.25
C TYR A 84 -20.01 1.39 -15.57
N ARG A 85 -19.85 2.67 -15.92
CA ARG A 85 -19.07 3.11 -17.09
C ARG A 85 -17.82 3.85 -16.63
N PRO A 86 -16.64 3.60 -17.24
CA PRO A 86 -15.46 4.40 -16.99
C PRO A 86 -15.71 5.89 -17.23
N VAL A 87 -15.20 6.73 -16.33
CA VAL A 87 -15.22 8.19 -16.49
C VAL A 87 -13.80 8.68 -16.69
N ASP A 88 -13.57 9.42 -17.76
CA ASP A 88 -12.31 10.11 -17.99
C ASP A 88 -12.28 11.39 -17.15
N LEU A 89 -11.43 11.41 -16.11
CA LEU A 89 -11.27 12.55 -15.21
C LEU A 89 -10.49 13.72 -15.85
N ALA A 90 -9.84 13.50 -17.00
CA ALA A 90 -9.14 14.54 -17.74
C ALA A 90 -10.04 15.25 -18.77
N ASN A 91 -11.28 14.79 -18.95
CA ASN A 91 -12.24 15.45 -19.83
C ASN A 91 -12.85 16.65 -19.11
N GLU A 92 -12.63 17.87 -19.61
CA GLU A 92 -13.11 19.10 -18.98
C GLU A 92 -14.66 19.24 -18.96
N ASN A 93 -15.41 18.36 -19.67
CA ASN A 93 -16.88 18.36 -19.74
C ASN A 93 -17.58 17.42 -18.72
N ILE A 94 -17.01 17.18 -17.54
CA ILE A 94 -17.54 16.23 -16.52
C ILE A 94 -18.98 16.56 -16.08
N GLU A 95 -19.42 17.82 -16.19
CA GLU A 95 -20.69 18.32 -15.66
C GLU A 95 -21.95 17.59 -16.20
N SER A 96 -21.87 16.89 -17.34
CA SER A 96 -23.03 16.16 -17.89
C SER A 96 -23.21 14.73 -17.35
N HIS A 97 -22.26 14.18 -16.59
CA HIS A 97 -22.19 12.74 -16.31
C HIS A 97 -22.61 12.35 -14.87
N MET A 98 -22.67 13.31 -13.94
CA MET A 98 -23.00 13.07 -12.52
C MET A 98 -24.51 12.90 -12.24
N GLN A 99 -25.39 13.04 -13.24
CA GLN A 99 -26.85 13.02 -13.06
C GLN A 99 -27.51 11.63 -13.18
N ALA A 100 -26.76 10.54 -13.35
CA ALA A 100 -27.34 9.19 -13.45
C ALA A 100 -26.62 8.16 -12.58
N GLN A 101 -26.53 8.40 -11.27
CA GLN A 101 -26.38 7.31 -10.30
C GLN A 101 -27.70 7.14 -9.55
N PRO A 102 -28.53 6.12 -9.88
CA PRO A 102 -29.59 5.73 -8.98
C PRO A 102 -28.94 5.23 -7.68
N SER A 103 -29.39 5.78 -6.57
CA SER A 103 -29.05 5.36 -5.22
C SER A 103 -29.41 3.89 -5.02
N SER A 104 -28.46 2.98 -5.18
CA SER A 104 -28.60 1.59 -4.75
C SER A 104 -28.14 1.48 -3.30
N GLU A 105 -29.10 1.70 -2.40
CA GLU A 105 -29.05 1.31 -1.01
C GLU A 105 -28.93 -0.23 -0.93
N PRO A 106 -28.09 -0.81 -0.06
CA PRO A 106 -27.96 -2.26 0.04
C PRO A 106 -29.22 -2.84 0.68
N GLN A 107 -30.04 -3.57 -0.09
CA GLN A 107 -31.09 -4.41 0.48
C GLN A 107 -30.44 -5.57 1.24
N ARG A 108 -30.90 -5.70 2.50
CA ARG A 108 -30.51 -6.69 3.51
C ARG A 108 -30.84 -8.14 3.12
#